data_AF-A0A7G4RGQ0-F1
#
_entry.id   AF-A0A7G4RGQ0-F1
#
_cell.length_a   1.000
_cell.length_b   1.000
_cell.length_c   1.000
_cell.angle_alpha   90.00
_cell.angle_beta   90.00
_cell.angle_gamma   90.00
#
_symmetry.space_group_name_H-M   'P 1'
#
loop_
_entity.id
_entity.type
_entity.pdbx_description
1 polymer ?
#
loop_
_entity_poly.entity_id
_entity_poly.type
_entity_poly.pdbx_seq_one_letter_code
_entity_poly.pdbx_strand_id
1 'polypeptide(L)'
;MIYKVVFFGKSDSGKTQLNNRIANLNFEDGAPLTIGADFLTRRIDSNNSVSIWDTAGREKYKGMSKMFYRGADVGVFCIDLTQEIKEEEILKSIQEFRHYVPTAPIICVGTKSDSPKADVKALDRIKSKELFADFIITSAKDDKNVENLFGLICKYCSAKLLSLWNENVEALQISLQSLPSEKSLLINKELIELSQVILARPDNSNVSPKIKVKAIEDFKHNCKAILKDEYPDVLKAVLSVAAAAIVLTVTALIGFTIGVACSWWTGPGAFFAGLLSGYTAAVTVASSSTMLGALTGGLTAYGLFKSSPELRAINEFAETVSSFDPAIVL
;
A
#
# COMPACT_ATOMS: atom_id res chain seq x y z
N MET A 1 -5.07 0.22 -11.78
CA MET A 1 -5.23 -0.87 -10.78
C MET A 1 -5.94 -2.07 -11.37
N ILE A 2 -5.64 -3.28 -10.89
CA ILE A 2 -6.37 -4.49 -11.29
C ILE A 2 -7.13 -5.01 -10.06
N TYR A 3 -8.46 -4.94 -10.12
CA TYR A 3 -9.32 -5.45 -9.05
C TYR A 3 -9.73 -6.90 -9.31
N LYS A 4 -9.50 -7.77 -8.35
CA LYS A 4 -9.89 -9.17 -8.40
C LYS A 4 -11.31 -9.36 -7.87
N VAL A 5 -12.22 -9.78 -8.73
CA VAL A 5 -13.61 -10.05 -8.39
C VAL A 5 -13.88 -11.53 -8.54
N VAL A 6 -14.37 -12.18 -7.49
CA VAL A 6 -14.55 -13.62 -7.47
C VAL A 6 -16.04 -13.96 -7.46
N PHE A 7 -16.46 -14.73 -8.47
CA PHE A 7 -17.82 -15.24 -8.56
C PHE A 7 -17.89 -16.60 -7.90
N PHE A 8 -18.78 -16.76 -6.93
CA PHE A 8 -18.95 -17.99 -6.17
C PHE A 8 -20.42 -18.27 -5.87
N GLY A 9 -20.74 -19.52 -5.50
CA GLY A 9 -22.10 -20.01 -5.31
C GLY A 9 -22.30 -21.40 -5.88
N LYS A 10 -23.52 -21.94 -5.73
CA LYS A 10 -23.87 -23.32 -6.11
C LYS A 10 -23.53 -23.65 -7.57
N SER A 11 -23.21 -24.90 -7.87
CA SER A 11 -23.08 -25.36 -9.25
C SER A 11 -24.33 -24.99 -10.07
N ASP A 12 -24.14 -24.64 -11.33
CA ASP A 12 -25.23 -24.27 -12.26
C ASP A 12 -26.03 -23.02 -11.86
N SER A 13 -25.51 -22.17 -10.95
CA SER A 13 -26.15 -20.89 -10.63
C SER A 13 -26.00 -19.80 -11.68
N GLY A 14 -25.46 -20.11 -12.87
CA GLY A 14 -25.31 -19.13 -13.97
C GLY A 14 -24.08 -18.22 -13.87
N LYS A 15 -23.10 -18.52 -13.01
CA LYS A 15 -21.86 -17.73 -12.83
C LYS A 15 -21.10 -17.51 -14.13
N THR A 16 -20.79 -18.60 -14.84
CA THR A 16 -20.00 -18.56 -16.08
C THR A 16 -20.71 -17.74 -17.17
N GLN A 17 -22.02 -17.95 -17.35
CA GLN A 17 -22.81 -17.17 -18.32
C GLN A 17 -22.87 -15.69 -17.95
N LEU A 18 -23.00 -15.38 -16.66
CA LEU A 18 -22.99 -14.00 -16.18
C LEU A 18 -21.61 -13.35 -16.36
N ASN A 19 -20.52 -14.08 -16.07
CA ASN A 19 -19.16 -13.60 -16.28
C ASN A 19 -18.89 -13.28 -17.75
N ASN A 20 -19.32 -14.14 -18.67
CA ASN A 20 -19.20 -13.91 -20.10
C ASN A 20 -19.95 -12.63 -20.50
N ARG A 21 -21.19 -12.45 -20.04
CA ARG A 21 -21.95 -11.23 -20.30
C ARG A 21 -21.30 -9.98 -19.73
N ILE A 22 -20.81 -10.03 -18.49
CA ILE A 22 -20.06 -8.92 -17.91
C ILE A 22 -18.81 -8.65 -18.74
N ALA A 23 -18.13 -9.64 -19.29
CA ALA A 23 -16.98 -9.43 -20.18
C ALA A 23 -17.34 -8.99 -21.60
N ASN A 24 -18.61 -8.65 -21.89
CA ASN A 24 -19.14 -8.34 -23.22
C ASN A 24 -18.96 -9.48 -24.24
N LEU A 25 -18.92 -10.72 -23.77
CA LEU A 25 -18.93 -11.91 -24.62
C LEU A 25 -20.37 -12.35 -24.91
N ASN A 26 -20.54 -13.08 -26.01
CA ASN A 26 -21.83 -13.64 -26.38
C ASN A 26 -22.31 -14.65 -25.33
N PHE A 27 -23.62 -14.73 -25.15
CA PHE A 27 -24.23 -15.78 -24.35
C PHE A 27 -24.21 -17.10 -25.11
N GLU A 28 -23.78 -18.14 -24.41
CA GLU A 28 -23.79 -19.51 -24.91
C GLU A 28 -24.73 -20.35 -24.05
N ASP A 29 -25.78 -20.87 -24.68
CA ASP A 29 -26.66 -21.87 -24.06
C ASP A 29 -25.85 -23.15 -23.83
N GLY A 30 -25.65 -23.52 -22.56
CA GLY A 30 -24.92 -24.74 -22.20
C GLY A 30 -23.40 -24.58 -22.16
N ALA A 31 -22.89 -23.51 -21.54
CA ALA A 31 -21.46 -23.36 -21.26
C ALA A 31 -20.86 -24.65 -20.65
N PRO A 32 -19.72 -25.15 -21.18
CA PRO A 32 -19.08 -26.35 -20.67
C PRO A 32 -18.71 -26.14 -19.20
N LEU A 33 -18.75 -27.23 -18.44
CA LEU A 33 -18.61 -27.18 -17.00
C LEU A 33 -17.19 -26.70 -16.63
N THR A 34 -17.08 -25.66 -15.81
CA THR A 34 -15.79 -25.14 -15.35
C THR A 34 -15.08 -26.21 -14.49
N ILE A 35 -13.94 -26.75 -14.98
CA ILE A 35 -13.11 -27.78 -14.30
C ILE A 35 -12.02 -27.13 -13.41
N GLY A 36 -11.88 -25.80 -13.45
CA GLY A 36 -10.89 -25.04 -12.68
C GLY A 36 -11.34 -23.60 -12.38
N ALA A 37 -10.42 -22.64 -12.51
CA ALA A 37 -10.75 -21.22 -12.55
C ALA A 37 -10.28 -20.62 -13.85
N ASP A 38 -11.15 -19.83 -14.47
CA ASP A 38 -10.83 -18.99 -15.62
C ASP A 38 -10.99 -17.53 -15.21
N PHE A 39 -10.24 -16.63 -15.84
CA PHE A 39 -10.37 -15.21 -15.55
C PHE A 39 -10.54 -14.38 -16.82
N LEU A 40 -11.58 -13.55 -16.80
CA LEU A 40 -11.85 -12.56 -17.84
C LEU A 40 -11.42 -11.19 -17.32
N THR A 41 -10.98 -10.30 -18.21
CA THR A 41 -10.62 -8.94 -17.81
C THR A 41 -11.54 -7.95 -18.52
N ARG A 42 -12.25 -7.12 -17.74
CA ARG A 42 -13.01 -5.99 -18.26
C ARG A 42 -12.40 -4.68 -17.76
N ARG A 43 -12.12 -3.76 -18.68
CA ARG A 43 -11.64 -2.42 -18.31
C ARG A 43 -12.78 -1.61 -17.69
N ILE A 44 -12.48 -0.94 -16.57
CA ILE A 44 -13.34 0.10 -16.01
C ILE A 44 -13.02 1.41 -16.74
N ASP A 45 -11.74 1.73 -16.84
CA ASP A 45 -11.21 2.94 -17.46
C ASP A 45 -9.82 2.69 -18.09
N SER A 46 -9.11 3.76 -18.47
CA SER A 46 -7.77 3.68 -19.08
C SER A 46 -6.71 3.04 -18.18
N ASN A 47 -6.87 3.12 -16.86
CA ASN A 47 -5.89 2.72 -15.86
C ASN A 47 -6.38 1.56 -14.99
N ASN A 48 -7.70 1.37 -14.87
CA ASN A 48 -8.31 0.39 -13.98
C ASN A 48 -9.03 -0.71 -14.75
N SER A 49 -8.82 -1.95 -14.31
CA SER A 49 -9.50 -3.12 -14.84
C SER A 49 -10.00 -4.02 -13.71
N VAL A 50 -11.05 -4.77 -14.02
CA VAL A 50 -11.57 -5.84 -13.18
C VAL A 50 -11.15 -7.16 -13.79
N SER A 51 -10.48 -8.00 -13.00
CA SER A 51 -10.25 -9.40 -13.28
C SER A 51 -11.40 -10.20 -12.64
N ILE A 52 -12.22 -10.81 -13.48
CA ILE A 52 -13.42 -11.58 -13.14
C ILE A 52 -13.01 -13.04 -13.07
N TRP A 53 -13.02 -13.62 -11.87
CA TRP A 53 -12.64 -15.00 -11.63
C TRP A 53 -13.88 -15.89 -11.59
N ASP A 54 -14.04 -16.75 -12.59
CA ASP A 54 -15.02 -17.83 -12.56
C ASP A 54 -14.49 -18.97 -11.70
N THR A 55 -15.22 -19.36 -10.66
CA THR A 55 -14.84 -20.50 -9.82
C THR A 55 -15.75 -21.68 -10.08
N ALA A 56 -15.15 -22.86 -10.30
CA ALA A 56 -15.90 -24.09 -10.47
C ALA A 56 -16.86 -24.32 -9.30
N GLY A 57 -18.16 -24.37 -9.57
CA GLY A 57 -19.19 -24.66 -8.56
C GLY A 57 -19.37 -26.16 -8.26
N ARG A 58 -18.62 -27.03 -8.95
CA ARG A 58 -18.76 -28.49 -8.84
C ARG A 58 -18.21 -29.01 -7.53
N GLU A 59 -18.98 -29.86 -6.85
CA GLU A 59 -18.60 -30.40 -5.54
C GLU A 59 -17.26 -31.13 -5.53
N LYS A 60 -16.94 -31.83 -6.63
CA LYS A 60 -15.65 -32.52 -6.84
C LYS A 60 -14.45 -31.56 -6.96
N TYR A 61 -14.68 -30.32 -7.40
CA TYR A 61 -13.64 -29.30 -7.62
C TYR A 61 -13.74 -28.12 -6.64
N LYS A 62 -14.73 -28.12 -5.72
CA LYS A 62 -14.90 -27.10 -4.66
C LYS A 62 -13.62 -26.89 -3.87
N GLY A 63 -12.82 -27.93 -3.65
CA GLY A 63 -11.51 -27.83 -2.99
C GLY A 63 -10.52 -26.92 -3.72
N MET A 64 -10.49 -26.97 -5.05
CA MET A 64 -9.61 -26.12 -5.88
C MET A 64 -10.13 -24.68 -5.96
N SER A 65 -11.46 -24.50 -6.04
CA SER A 65 -12.12 -23.19 -6.12
C SER A 65 -11.74 -22.26 -4.96
N LYS A 66 -11.51 -22.82 -3.76
CA LYS A 66 -11.15 -22.06 -2.54
C LYS A 66 -9.80 -21.34 -2.63
N MET A 67 -8.84 -21.88 -3.38
CA MET A 67 -7.53 -21.22 -3.53
C MET A 67 -7.66 -19.89 -4.27
N PHE A 68 -8.67 -19.75 -5.13
CA PHE A 68 -8.89 -18.56 -5.93
C PHE A 68 -9.60 -17.45 -5.17
N TYR A 69 -10.15 -17.71 -3.97
CA TYR A 69 -10.79 -16.68 -3.16
C TYR A 69 -9.75 -15.68 -2.60
N ARG A 70 -8.52 -16.13 -2.32
CA ARG A 70 -7.47 -15.28 -1.75
C ARG A 70 -7.21 -14.03 -2.60
N GLY A 71 -7.14 -12.89 -1.92
CA GLY A 71 -6.91 -11.60 -2.56
C GLY A 71 -8.11 -11.08 -3.35
N ALA A 72 -9.32 -11.60 -3.15
CA ALA A 72 -10.51 -10.99 -3.74
C ALA A 72 -10.75 -9.60 -3.16
N ASP A 73 -11.00 -8.63 -4.04
CA ASP A 73 -11.43 -7.28 -3.68
C ASP A 73 -12.94 -7.24 -3.46
N VAL A 74 -13.70 -7.99 -4.25
CA VAL A 74 -15.16 -8.10 -4.14
C VAL A 74 -15.58 -9.55 -4.38
N GLY A 75 -16.50 -10.04 -3.56
CA GLY A 75 -17.18 -11.32 -3.76
C GLY A 75 -18.52 -11.13 -4.46
N VAL A 76 -18.82 -11.95 -5.47
CA VAL A 76 -20.15 -11.97 -6.11
C VAL A 76 -20.79 -13.34 -5.88
N PHE A 77 -21.79 -13.36 -5.01
CA PHE A 77 -22.50 -14.58 -4.66
C PHE A 77 -23.71 -14.77 -5.57
N CYS A 78 -23.67 -15.77 -6.44
CA CYS A 78 -24.72 -16.03 -7.43
C CYS A 78 -25.70 -17.10 -6.95
N ILE A 79 -26.98 -16.76 -6.94
CA ILE A 79 -28.10 -17.64 -6.60
C ILE A 79 -29.00 -17.83 -7.82
N ASP A 80 -29.30 -19.09 -8.15
CA ASP A 80 -30.29 -19.43 -9.16
C ASP A 80 -31.71 -19.16 -8.62
N LEU A 81 -32.43 -18.20 -9.20
CA LEU A 81 -33.80 -17.88 -8.77
C LEU A 81 -34.82 -18.96 -9.12
N THR A 82 -34.47 -19.92 -9.98
CA THR A 82 -35.37 -21.02 -10.39
C THR A 82 -35.31 -22.21 -9.43
N GLN A 83 -34.33 -22.23 -8.54
CA GLN A 83 -34.14 -23.29 -7.55
C GLN A 83 -34.59 -22.86 -6.17
N GLU A 84 -34.95 -23.84 -5.35
CA GLU A 84 -35.19 -23.61 -3.93
C GLU A 84 -33.93 -23.08 -3.25
N ILE A 85 -34.04 -21.92 -2.62
CA ILE A 85 -32.94 -21.30 -1.91
C ILE A 85 -32.92 -21.81 -0.48
N LYS A 86 -31.91 -22.61 -0.15
CA LYS A 86 -31.67 -23.09 1.20
C LYS A 86 -30.71 -22.17 1.93
N GLU A 87 -31.21 -21.58 3.01
CA GLU A 87 -30.47 -20.59 3.78
C GLU A 87 -29.18 -21.15 4.40
N GLU A 88 -29.22 -22.39 4.90
CA GLU A 88 -28.05 -23.06 5.47
C GLU A 88 -26.90 -23.18 4.46
N GLU A 89 -27.22 -23.45 3.19
CA GLU A 89 -26.24 -23.54 2.11
C GLU A 89 -25.60 -22.18 1.80
N ILE A 90 -26.39 -21.10 1.88
CA ILE A 90 -25.89 -19.73 1.73
C ILE A 90 -24.92 -19.42 2.85
N LEU A 91 -25.33 -19.58 4.12
CA LEU A 91 -24.51 -19.26 5.28
C LEU A 91 -23.18 -20.01 5.24
N LYS A 92 -23.21 -21.30 4.90
CA LYS A 92 -21.99 -22.10 4.73
C LYS A 92 -21.07 -21.55 3.64
N SER A 93 -21.62 -21.18 2.49
CA SER A 93 -20.84 -20.64 1.37
C SER A 93 -20.23 -19.28 1.70
N ILE A 94 -20.96 -18.42 2.44
CA ILE A 94 -20.47 -17.12 2.89
C ILE A 94 -19.38 -17.28 3.95
N GLN A 95 -19.57 -18.12 4.95
CA GLN A 95 -18.54 -18.40 5.96
C GLN A 95 -17.27 -18.95 5.32
N GLU A 96 -17.40 -19.82 4.33
CA GLU A 96 -16.27 -20.35 3.58
C GLU A 96 -15.52 -19.25 2.82
N PHE A 97 -16.23 -18.35 2.13
CA PHE A 97 -15.59 -17.22 1.47
C PHE A 97 -14.89 -16.29 2.47
N ARG A 98 -15.58 -15.95 3.57
CA ARG A 98 -15.07 -15.10 4.65
C ARG A 98 -13.84 -15.67 5.35
N HIS A 99 -13.71 -17.00 5.41
CA HIS A 99 -12.52 -17.65 5.95
C HIS A 99 -11.25 -17.27 5.17
N TYR A 100 -11.35 -17.09 3.85
CA TYR A 100 -10.21 -16.66 3.02
C TYR A 100 -10.13 -15.15 2.85
N VAL A 101 -11.28 -14.45 2.86
CA VAL A 101 -11.37 -13.01 2.65
C VAL A 101 -12.36 -12.40 3.64
N PRO A 102 -11.91 -12.05 4.86
CA PRO A 102 -12.81 -11.65 5.94
C PRO A 102 -13.50 -10.31 5.68
N THR A 103 -12.83 -9.37 5.02
CA THR A 103 -13.28 -7.98 4.91
C THR A 103 -13.93 -7.60 3.58
N ALA A 104 -13.75 -8.39 2.50
CA ALA A 104 -14.23 -7.99 1.18
C ALA A 104 -15.77 -7.87 1.12
N PRO A 105 -16.34 -6.83 0.51
CA PRO A 105 -17.78 -6.74 0.32
C PRO A 105 -18.28 -7.92 -0.55
N ILE A 106 -19.46 -8.43 -0.21
CA ILE A 106 -20.12 -9.51 -0.97
C ILE A 106 -21.43 -8.97 -1.54
N ILE A 107 -21.57 -9.03 -2.86
CA ILE A 107 -22.80 -8.66 -3.58
C ILE A 107 -23.60 -9.95 -3.82
N CYS A 108 -24.85 -9.97 -3.41
CA CYS A 108 -25.76 -11.08 -3.70
C CYS A 108 -26.45 -10.86 -5.05
N VAL A 109 -26.34 -11.84 -5.95
CA VAL A 109 -26.88 -11.76 -7.30
C VAL A 109 -27.88 -12.89 -7.53
N GLY A 110 -29.14 -12.54 -7.76
CA GLY A 110 -30.12 -13.48 -8.30
C GLY A 110 -29.94 -13.61 -9.81
N THR A 111 -29.71 -14.81 -10.30
CA THR A 111 -29.53 -15.09 -11.73
C THR A 111 -30.77 -15.77 -12.31
N LYS A 112 -30.81 -15.90 -13.65
CA LYS A 112 -31.89 -16.57 -14.40
C LYS A 112 -33.28 -15.97 -14.18
N SER A 113 -33.36 -14.65 -13.98
CA SER A 113 -34.64 -13.94 -13.80
C SER A 113 -35.54 -13.90 -15.05
N ASP A 114 -35.03 -14.35 -16.19
CA ASP A 114 -35.78 -14.60 -17.43
C ASP A 114 -36.70 -15.82 -17.34
N SER A 115 -36.40 -16.76 -16.43
CA SER A 115 -37.19 -17.97 -16.30
C SER A 115 -38.53 -17.71 -15.63
N PRO A 116 -39.65 -18.28 -16.12
CA PRO A 116 -40.96 -18.16 -15.49
C PRO A 116 -41.02 -18.83 -14.11
N LYS A 117 -40.05 -19.68 -13.77
CA LYS A 117 -39.91 -20.33 -12.45
C LYS A 117 -39.14 -19.48 -11.44
N ALA A 118 -38.66 -18.29 -11.82
CA ALA A 118 -37.84 -17.46 -10.96
C ALA A 118 -38.64 -16.88 -9.79
N ASP A 119 -38.25 -17.19 -8.55
CA ASP A 119 -38.79 -16.55 -7.34
C ASP A 119 -38.00 -15.27 -7.03
N VAL A 120 -38.46 -14.15 -7.61
CA VAL A 120 -37.87 -12.81 -7.42
C VAL A 120 -37.91 -12.37 -5.94
N LYS A 121 -38.89 -12.85 -5.16
CA LYS A 121 -39.05 -12.50 -3.73
C LYS A 121 -38.09 -13.26 -2.82
N ALA A 122 -37.40 -14.27 -3.34
CA ALA A 122 -36.53 -15.11 -2.53
C ALA A 122 -35.31 -14.33 -1.99
N LEU A 123 -34.84 -13.30 -2.72
CA LEU A 123 -33.79 -12.39 -2.25
C LEU A 123 -34.23 -11.52 -1.08
N ASP A 124 -35.50 -11.11 -1.01
CA ASP A 124 -35.99 -10.26 0.08
C ASP A 124 -35.93 -10.96 1.44
N ARG A 125 -36.05 -12.29 1.45
CA ARG A 125 -35.90 -13.10 2.67
C ARG A 125 -34.47 -13.04 3.21
N ILE A 126 -33.49 -12.99 2.31
CA ILE A 126 -32.05 -12.99 2.62
C ILE A 126 -31.56 -11.58 3.00
N LYS A 127 -32.17 -10.53 2.44
CA LYS A 127 -31.84 -9.12 2.74
C LYS A 127 -31.85 -8.80 4.24
N SER A 128 -32.71 -9.47 5.00
CA SER A 128 -32.87 -9.25 6.44
C SER A 128 -31.63 -9.58 7.30
N LYS A 129 -30.62 -10.25 6.75
CA LYS A 129 -29.50 -10.81 7.53
C LYS A 129 -28.19 -10.03 7.50
N GLU A 130 -28.14 -8.89 6.80
CA GLU A 130 -26.94 -8.03 6.71
C GLU A 130 -25.65 -8.76 6.26
N LEU A 131 -25.78 -9.92 5.59
CA LEU A 131 -24.64 -10.74 5.14
C LEU A 131 -23.96 -10.17 3.88
N PHE A 132 -24.67 -9.30 3.17
CA PHE A 132 -24.32 -8.81 1.85
C PHE A 132 -24.32 -7.29 1.83
N ALA A 133 -23.42 -6.72 1.06
CA ALA A 133 -23.30 -5.28 0.90
C ALA A 133 -24.40 -4.72 -0.03
N ASP A 134 -24.78 -5.47 -1.06
CA ASP A 134 -25.82 -5.11 -2.01
C ASP A 134 -26.49 -6.34 -2.61
N PHE A 135 -27.68 -6.13 -3.20
CA PHE A 135 -28.48 -7.17 -3.86
C PHE A 135 -28.91 -6.71 -5.24
N ILE A 136 -28.78 -7.60 -6.24
CA ILE A 136 -29.26 -7.31 -7.59
C ILE A 136 -29.80 -8.57 -8.27
N ILE A 137 -30.83 -8.39 -9.09
CA ILE A 137 -31.43 -9.45 -9.90
C ILE A 137 -31.00 -9.25 -11.34
N THR A 138 -30.51 -10.31 -11.96
CA THR A 138 -29.92 -10.30 -13.29
C THR A 138 -30.48 -11.42 -14.16
N SER A 139 -30.40 -11.23 -15.47
CA SER A 139 -30.51 -12.33 -16.43
C SER A 139 -29.36 -12.20 -17.41
N ALA A 140 -28.50 -13.23 -17.44
CA ALA A 140 -27.46 -13.32 -18.45
C ALA A 140 -28.06 -13.60 -19.84
N LYS A 141 -29.25 -14.20 -19.93
CA LYS A 141 -29.90 -14.50 -21.20
C LYS A 141 -30.42 -13.23 -21.87
N ASP A 142 -31.21 -12.46 -21.13
CA ASP A 142 -31.87 -11.22 -21.60
C ASP A 142 -31.00 -9.97 -21.43
N ASP A 143 -29.75 -10.13 -20.97
CA ASP A 143 -28.82 -9.04 -20.63
C ASP A 143 -29.39 -8.04 -19.59
N LYS A 144 -30.32 -8.51 -18.77
CA LYS A 144 -31.00 -7.68 -17.77
C LYS A 144 -30.09 -7.42 -16.58
N ASN A 145 -29.88 -6.14 -16.26
CA ASN A 145 -29.11 -5.65 -15.11
C ASN A 145 -27.63 -6.12 -15.06
N VAL A 146 -27.08 -6.63 -16.15
CA VAL A 146 -25.66 -7.03 -16.22
C VAL A 146 -24.77 -5.79 -16.05
N GLU A 147 -25.06 -4.71 -16.76
CA GLU A 147 -24.30 -3.46 -16.64
C GLU A 147 -24.46 -2.81 -15.26
N ASN A 148 -25.67 -2.88 -14.69
CA ASN A 148 -25.93 -2.38 -13.33
C ASN A 148 -25.12 -3.16 -12.28
N LEU A 149 -24.98 -4.48 -12.44
CA LEU A 149 -24.11 -5.29 -11.59
C LEU A 149 -22.64 -4.89 -11.76
N PHE A 150 -22.18 -4.68 -13.00
CA PHE A 150 -20.83 -4.20 -13.25
C PHE A 150 -20.56 -2.83 -12.61
N GLY A 151 -21.52 -1.91 -12.67
CA GLY A 151 -21.45 -0.62 -11.98
C GLY A 151 -21.36 -0.75 -10.45
N LEU A 152 -22.12 -1.67 -9.84
CA LEU A 152 -22.01 -1.98 -8.41
C LEU A 152 -20.62 -2.54 -8.06
N ILE A 153 -20.09 -3.47 -8.86
CA ILE A 153 -18.74 -4.01 -8.68
C ILE A 153 -17.72 -2.86 -8.70
N CYS A 154 -17.78 -1.99 -9.71
CA CYS A 154 -16.89 -0.84 -9.82
C CYS A 154 -16.97 0.09 -8.60
N LYS A 155 -18.19 0.39 -8.12
CA LYS A 155 -18.42 1.18 -6.91
C LYS A 155 -17.68 0.61 -5.69
N TYR A 156 -17.78 -0.69 -5.44
CA TYR A 156 -17.11 -1.34 -4.31
C TYR A 156 -15.59 -1.41 -4.49
N CYS A 157 -15.11 -1.65 -5.72
CA CYS A 157 -13.68 -1.60 -6.03
C CYS A 157 -13.08 -0.21 -5.76
N SER A 158 -13.75 0.86 -6.20
CA SER A 158 -13.31 2.24 -5.94
C SER A 158 -13.39 2.62 -4.45
N ALA A 159 -14.41 2.15 -3.74
CA ALA A 159 -14.53 2.38 -2.30
C ALA A 159 -13.38 1.74 -1.50
N LYS A 160 -12.88 0.57 -1.94
CA LYS A 160 -11.73 -0.08 -1.31
C LYS A 160 -10.45 0.76 -1.43
N LEU A 161 -10.24 1.43 -2.57
CA LEU A 161 -9.09 2.31 -2.72
C LEU A 161 -9.15 3.47 -1.72
N LEU A 162 -10.34 4.06 -1.52
CA LEU A 162 -10.55 5.12 -0.55
C LEU A 162 -10.32 4.65 0.89
N SER A 163 -10.79 3.45 1.25
CA SER A 163 -10.58 2.91 2.60
C SER A 163 -9.09 2.65 2.87
N LEU A 164 -8.38 2.03 1.92
CA LEU A 164 -6.94 1.80 2.03
C LEU A 164 -6.16 3.12 2.15
N TRP A 165 -6.53 4.13 1.38
CA TRP A 165 -5.92 5.46 1.49
C TRP A 165 -6.09 6.04 2.90
N ASN A 166 -7.31 6.03 3.43
CA ASN A 166 -7.61 6.61 4.74
C ASN A 166 -6.87 5.88 5.87
N GLU A 167 -6.84 4.55 5.86
CA GLU A 167 -6.11 3.74 6.85
C GLU A 167 -4.61 4.07 6.86
N ASN A 168 -4.01 4.22 5.67
CA ASN A 168 -2.58 4.53 5.55
C ASN A 168 -2.25 5.98 5.92
N VAL A 169 -3.15 6.92 5.61
CA VAL A 169 -3.01 8.32 6.05
C VAL A 169 -3.10 8.42 7.57
N GLU A 170 -4.03 7.70 8.21
CA GLU A 170 -4.16 7.66 9.67
C GLU A 170 -2.90 7.08 10.32
N ALA A 171 -2.38 5.96 9.82
CA ALA A 171 -1.13 5.36 10.30
C ALA A 171 0.08 6.31 10.15
N LEU A 172 0.14 7.03 9.03
CA LEU A 172 1.16 8.05 8.81
C LEU A 172 1.01 9.20 9.79
N GLN A 173 -0.21 9.73 9.99
CA GLN A 173 -0.48 10.81 10.93
C GLN A 173 -0.09 10.44 12.35
N ILE A 174 -0.37 9.21 12.80
CA ILE A 174 0.06 8.69 14.10
C ILE A 174 1.60 8.74 14.21
N SER A 175 2.30 8.30 13.16
CA SER A 175 3.77 8.30 13.14
C SER A 175 4.38 9.72 13.12
N LEU A 176 3.62 10.71 12.70
CA LEU A 176 4.04 12.12 12.62
C LEU A 176 3.59 12.95 13.84
N GLN A 177 2.93 12.37 14.85
CA GLN A 177 2.44 13.09 16.03
C GLN A 177 3.55 13.76 16.85
N SER A 178 4.78 13.26 16.78
CA SER A 178 5.96 13.82 17.45
C SER A 178 6.46 15.12 16.83
N LEU A 179 6.04 15.46 15.60
CA LEU A 179 6.57 16.60 14.87
C LEU A 179 5.99 17.94 15.34
N PRO A 180 6.77 19.04 15.23
CA PRO A 180 6.26 20.39 15.41
C PRO A 180 5.06 20.68 14.50
N SER A 181 4.09 21.44 15.02
CA SER A 181 2.82 21.73 14.32
C SER A 181 3.02 22.38 12.95
N GLU A 182 4.06 23.20 12.78
CA GLU A 182 4.40 23.85 11.51
C GLU A 182 4.80 22.83 10.42
N LYS A 183 5.63 21.85 10.76
CA LYS A 183 6.04 20.79 9.81
C LYS A 183 4.88 19.85 9.50
N SER A 184 4.07 19.50 10.51
CA SER A 184 2.87 18.68 10.32
C SER A 184 1.88 19.35 9.35
N LEU A 185 1.71 20.66 9.44
CA LEU A 185 0.86 21.43 8.51
C LEU A 185 1.36 21.32 7.06
N LEU A 186 2.67 21.46 6.83
CA LEU A 186 3.26 21.36 5.50
C LEU A 186 3.12 19.95 4.92
N ILE A 187 3.37 18.90 5.71
CA ILE A 187 3.19 17.51 5.27
C ILE A 187 1.71 17.22 4.96
N ASN A 188 0.78 17.73 5.76
CA ASN A 188 -0.65 17.59 5.49
C ASN A 188 -1.06 18.28 4.19
N LYS A 189 -0.45 19.42 3.83
CA LYS A 189 -0.69 20.06 2.54
C LYS A 189 -0.24 19.18 1.37
N GLU A 190 0.96 18.60 1.46
CA GLU A 190 1.48 17.66 0.47
C GLU A 190 0.60 16.41 0.35
N LEU A 191 0.07 15.89 1.47
CA LEU A 191 -0.88 14.76 1.47
C LEU A 191 -2.18 15.09 0.74
N ILE A 192 -2.71 16.30 0.91
CA ILE A 192 -3.93 16.75 0.21
C ILE A 192 -3.66 16.79 -1.30
N GLU A 193 -2.54 17.37 -1.73
CA GLU A 193 -2.17 17.44 -3.15
C GLU A 193 -2.00 16.03 -3.75
N LEU A 194 -1.33 15.12 -3.03
CA LEU A 194 -1.19 13.72 -3.46
C LEU A 194 -2.56 13.01 -3.54
N SER A 195 -3.45 13.25 -2.57
CA SER A 195 -4.78 12.62 -2.56
C SER A 195 -5.61 12.97 -3.80
N GLN A 196 -5.50 14.20 -4.29
CA GLN A 196 -6.23 14.66 -5.47
C GLN A 196 -5.79 13.91 -6.74
N VAL A 197 -4.52 13.53 -6.83
CA VAL A 197 -3.95 12.82 -7.98
C VAL A 197 -4.22 11.31 -7.88
N ILE A 198 -4.03 10.73 -6.69
CA ILE A 198 -4.19 9.29 -6.49
C ILE A 198 -5.67 8.86 -6.52
N LEU A 199 -6.55 9.64 -5.89
CA LEU A 199 -7.98 9.38 -5.78
C LEU A 199 -8.82 10.05 -6.89
N ALA A 200 -8.17 10.65 -7.89
CA ALA A 200 -8.85 11.26 -9.03
C ALA A 200 -9.84 10.26 -9.66
N ARG A 201 -11.06 10.74 -9.98
CA ARG A 201 -12.10 9.91 -10.60
C ARG A 201 -11.64 9.36 -11.96
N PRO A 202 -12.10 8.14 -12.32
CA PRO A 202 -11.85 7.48 -13.61
C PRO A 202 -12.02 8.35 -14.86
N ASP A 203 -13.00 9.26 -14.84
CA ASP A 203 -13.40 10.04 -16.03
C ASP A 203 -12.47 11.23 -16.32
N ASN A 204 -11.54 11.55 -15.42
CA ASN A 204 -10.51 12.56 -15.68
C ASN A 204 -9.43 11.97 -16.60
N SER A 205 -9.64 12.09 -17.91
CA SER A 205 -8.73 11.66 -18.99
C SER A 205 -7.29 12.20 -18.89
N ASN A 206 -7.01 13.09 -17.94
CA ASN A 206 -5.74 13.78 -17.79
C ASN A 206 -4.77 13.10 -16.82
N VAL A 207 -5.16 12.06 -16.07
CA VAL A 207 -4.27 11.42 -15.06
C VAL A 207 -3.74 10.07 -15.55
N SER A 208 -2.59 10.10 -16.21
CA SER A 208 -1.83 8.91 -16.63
C SER A 208 -1.11 8.24 -15.43
N PRO A 209 -0.81 6.93 -15.47
CA PRO A 209 0.00 6.26 -14.44
C PRO A 209 1.34 6.96 -14.18
N LYS A 210 1.95 7.54 -15.23
CA LYS A 210 3.19 8.32 -15.12
C LYS A 210 3.04 9.57 -14.23
N ILE A 211 1.86 10.20 -14.26
CA ILE A 211 1.57 11.39 -13.44
C ILE A 211 1.42 10.97 -11.98
N LYS A 212 0.82 9.80 -11.71
CA LYS A 212 0.71 9.24 -10.35
C LYS A 212 2.09 8.89 -9.77
N VAL A 213 2.96 8.24 -10.55
CA VAL A 213 4.36 7.96 -10.15
C VAL A 213 5.07 9.26 -9.78
N LYS A 214 5.01 10.26 -10.66
CA LYS A 214 5.65 11.55 -10.43
C LYS A 214 5.13 12.24 -9.16
N ALA A 215 3.82 12.23 -8.93
CA ALA A 215 3.23 12.81 -7.73
C ALA A 215 3.72 12.14 -6.43
N ILE A 216 3.93 10.81 -6.44
CA ILE A 216 4.49 10.07 -5.30
C ILE A 216 5.96 10.45 -5.08
N GLU A 217 6.74 10.57 -6.15
CA GLU A 217 8.14 11.00 -6.08
C GLU A 217 8.27 12.44 -5.56
N ASP A 218 7.44 13.35 -6.09
CA ASP A 218 7.38 14.76 -5.67
C ASP A 218 7.00 14.84 -4.17
N PHE A 219 5.98 14.09 -3.73
CA PHE A 219 5.60 14.00 -2.31
C PHE A 219 6.77 13.55 -1.42
N LYS A 220 7.46 12.47 -1.80
CA LYS A 220 8.62 11.96 -1.06
C LYS A 220 9.76 12.97 -1.01
N HIS A 221 10.01 13.67 -2.12
CA HIS A 221 11.03 14.71 -2.21
C HIS A 221 10.71 15.89 -1.30
N ASN A 222 9.49 16.41 -1.38
CA ASN A 222 9.02 17.57 -0.60
C ASN A 222 9.01 17.25 0.90
N CYS A 223 8.48 16.09 1.30
CA CYS A 223 8.48 15.67 2.70
C CYS A 223 9.91 15.49 3.25
N LYS A 224 10.84 14.97 2.44
CA LYS A 224 12.25 14.88 2.83
C LYS A 224 12.90 16.26 3.00
N ALA A 225 12.53 17.25 2.19
CA ALA A 225 13.00 18.62 2.34
C ALA A 225 12.48 19.25 3.65
N ILE A 226 11.18 19.09 3.95
CA ILE A 226 10.54 19.58 5.18
C ILE A 226 11.20 18.97 6.44
N LEU A 227 11.56 17.69 6.39
CA LEU A 227 12.20 17.00 7.51
C LEU A 227 13.72 17.27 7.63
N LYS A 228 14.40 17.65 6.54
CA LYS A 228 15.86 17.89 6.52
C LYS A 228 16.32 19.10 7.34
N ASP A 229 15.43 20.04 7.63
CA ASP A 229 15.74 21.23 8.43
C ASP A 229 15.98 20.93 9.92
N GLU A 230 16.01 19.65 10.33
CA GLU A 230 16.18 19.27 11.73
C GLU A 230 17.64 19.14 12.20
N TYR A 231 18.63 19.09 11.29
CA TYR A 231 20.05 19.04 11.70
C TYR A 231 21.05 19.80 10.78
N PRO A 232 20.84 21.08 10.44
CA PRO A 232 21.89 21.85 9.77
C PRO A 232 23.06 22.17 10.72
N ASP A 233 22.81 22.45 12.00
CA ASP A 233 23.84 23.05 12.87
C ASP A 233 24.68 22.02 13.61
N VAL A 234 24.09 20.92 14.08
CA VAL A 234 24.84 19.87 14.80
C VAL A 234 25.76 19.10 13.85
N LEU A 235 25.31 18.78 12.64
CA LEU A 235 26.13 18.07 11.66
C LEU A 235 27.27 18.96 11.14
N LYS A 236 27.02 20.25 10.88
CA LYS A 236 28.08 21.21 10.54
C LYS A 236 29.08 21.37 11.68
N ALA A 237 28.60 21.45 12.93
CA ALA A 237 29.46 21.54 14.11
C ALA A 237 30.33 20.28 14.25
N VAL A 238 29.75 19.07 14.18
CA VAL A 238 30.50 17.81 14.28
C VAL A 238 31.50 17.63 13.14
N LEU A 239 31.12 17.95 11.89
CA LEU A 239 32.04 17.91 10.75
C LEU A 239 33.16 18.94 10.86
N SER A 240 32.87 20.14 11.38
CA SER A 240 33.90 21.16 11.61
C SER A 240 34.92 20.74 12.68
N VAL A 241 34.44 20.10 13.75
CA VAL A 241 35.29 19.57 14.82
C VAL A 241 36.14 18.39 14.32
N ALA A 242 35.54 17.49 13.53
CA ALA A 242 36.27 16.38 12.91
C ALA A 242 37.36 16.87 11.93
N ALA A 243 37.03 17.86 11.10
CA ALA A 243 38.01 18.48 10.18
C ALA A 243 39.17 19.14 10.94
N ALA A 244 38.90 19.87 12.03
CA ALA A 244 39.92 20.49 12.86
C ALA A 244 40.87 19.45 13.50
N ALA A 245 40.34 18.32 13.99
CA ALA A 245 41.13 17.24 14.56
C ALA A 245 42.07 16.58 13.52
N ILE A 246 41.59 16.38 12.28
CA ILE A 246 42.41 15.85 11.19
C ILE A 246 43.54 16.83 10.84
N VAL A 247 43.24 18.13 10.72
CA VAL A 247 44.27 19.15 10.43
C VAL A 247 45.33 19.19 11.53
N LEU A 248 44.93 19.13 12.80
CA LEU A 248 45.86 19.12 13.94
C LEU A 248 46.78 17.89 13.93
N THR A 249 46.23 16.70 13.66
CA THR A 249 47.02 15.46 13.59
C THR A 249 48.01 15.45 12.43
N VAL A 250 47.58 15.90 11.25
CA VAL A 250 48.46 16.04 10.07
C VAL A 250 49.56 17.07 10.31
N THR A 251 49.21 18.23 10.90
CA THR A 251 50.19 19.28 11.23
C THR A 251 51.20 18.79 12.27
N ALA A 252 50.77 18.02 13.27
CA ALA A 252 51.66 17.41 14.26
C ALA A 252 52.62 16.38 13.64
N LEU A 253 52.16 15.58 12.68
CA LEU A 253 52.98 14.64 11.92
C LEU A 253 54.03 15.35 11.03
N ILE A 254 53.63 16.42 10.36
CA ILE A 254 54.55 17.25 9.55
C ILE A 254 55.58 17.93 10.47
N GLY A 255 55.15 18.50 11.59
CA GLY A 255 56.06 19.10 12.58
C GLY A 255 57.04 18.09 13.18
N PHE A 256 56.59 16.85 13.45
CA PHE A 256 57.43 15.75 13.92
C PHE A 256 58.48 15.36 12.87
N THR A 257 58.07 15.18 11.62
CA THR A 257 58.99 14.78 10.54
C THR A 257 60.05 15.85 10.26
N ILE A 258 59.67 17.13 10.25
CA ILE A 258 60.62 18.26 10.11
C ILE A 258 61.54 18.35 11.35
N GLY A 259 60.99 18.22 12.55
CA GLY A 259 61.77 18.29 13.80
C GLY A 259 62.83 17.19 13.92
N VAL A 260 62.50 15.97 13.46
CA VAL A 260 63.45 14.85 13.36
C VAL A 260 64.50 15.11 12.28
N ALA A 261 64.10 15.62 11.11
CA ALA A 261 65.02 15.92 10.01
C ALA A 261 66.01 17.06 10.33
N CYS A 262 65.60 18.05 11.12
CA CYS A 262 66.44 19.17 11.53
C CYS A 262 67.24 18.93 12.83
N SER A 263 67.24 17.69 13.36
CA SER A 263 67.96 17.32 14.60
C SER A 263 67.57 18.14 15.83
N TRP A 264 66.37 18.72 15.86
CA TRP A 264 65.87 19.51 17.00
C TRP A 264 65.09 18.66 18.02
N TRP A 265 65.29 17.34 17.95
CA TRP A 265 64.51 16.34 18.66
C TRP A 265 64.95 16.22 20.13
N THR A 266 64.16 16.75 21.05
CA THR A 266 64.40 16.63 22.51
C THR A 266 63.89 15.31 23.11
N GLY A 267 63.50 14.35 22.27
CA GLY A 267 63.08 13.00 22.67
C GLY A 267 61.57 12.74 22.53
N PRO A 268 61.12 11.47 22.55
CA PRO A 268 59.72 11.08 22.35
C PRO A 268 58.74 11.71 23.35
N GLY A 269 59.19 11.99 24.57
CA GLY A 269 58.34 12.54 25.63
C GLY A 269 57.75 13.92 25.33
N ALA A 270 58.50 14.80 24.66
CA ALA A 270 58.03 16.14 24.31
C ALA A 270 56.95 16.13 23.22
N PHE A 271 57.02 15.17 22.29
CA PHE A 271 56.01 14.98 21.25
C PHE A 271 54.68 14.46 21.83
N PHE A 272 54.74 13.46 22.70
CA PHE A 272 53.53 12.95 23.37
C PHE A 272 52.93 13.99 24.34
N ALA A 273 53.76 14.79 25.03
CA ALA A 273 53.28 15.88 25.86
C ALA A 273 52.57 16.99 25.04
N GLY A 274 53.11 17.34 23.87
CA GLY A 274 52.48 18.28 22.93
C GLY A 274 51.13 17.78 22.41
N LEU A 275 51.08 16.53 21.93
CA LEU A 275 49.84 15.88 21.48
C LEU A 275 48.78 15.80 22.59
N LEU A 276 49.18 15.44 23.81
CA LEU A 276 48.27 15.35 24.96
C LEU A 276 47.77 16.73 25.42
N SER A 277 48.61 17.77 25.36
CA SER A 277 48.19 19.15 25.69
C SER A 277 47.25 19.75 24.65
N GLY A 278 47.48 19.49 23.36
CA GLY A 278 46.59 19.91 22.27
C GLY A 278 45.26 19.17 22.29
N TYR A 279 45.28 17.86 22.57
CA TYR A 279 44.08 17.03 22.69
C TYR A 279 43.24 17.42 23.92
N THR A 280 43.87 17.70 25.07
CA THR A 280 43.13 18.15 26.26
C THR A 280 42.53 19.54 26.07
N ALA A 281 43.22 20.48 25.40
CA ALA A 281 42.63 21.78 25.06
C ALA A 281 41.43 21.64 24.10
N ALA A 282 41.54 20.81 23.06
CA ALA A 282 40.46 20.58 22.10
C ALA A 282 39.24 19.87 22.74
N VAL A 283 39.47 18.89 23.61
CA VAL A 283 38.41 18.17 24.35
C VAL A 283 37.74 19.07 25.39
N THR A 284 38.49 19.99 26.01
CA THR A 284 37.93 20.94 27.00
C THR A 284 37.04 22.00 26.33
N VAL A 285 37.40 22.43 25.11
CA VAL A 285 36.52 23.29 24.30
C VAL A 285 35.27 22.53 23.88
N ALA A 286 35.40 21.26 23.47
CA ALA A 286 34.26 20.40 23.11
C ALA A 286 33.33 20.05 24.29
N SER A 287 33.84 19.99 25.53
CA SER A 287 33.05 19.69 26.72
C SER A 287 32.33 20.92 27.32
N SER A 288 32.72 22.13 26.92
CA SER A 288 32.08 23.38 27.36
C SER A 288 30.77 23.69 26.63
N SER A 289 30.53 23.08 25.46
CA SER A 289 29.25 23.10 24.76
C SER A 289 28.37 21.92 25.18
N THR A 290 27.73 22.08 26.34
CA THR A 290 26.56 21.33 26.84
C THR A 290 26.60 19.78 26.81
N MET A 291 26.87 19.24 28.00
CA MET A 291 26.41 17.96 28.59
C MET A 291 26.46 16.67 27.75
N LEU A 292 27.45 15.85 28.12
CA LEU A 292 27.38 14.43 28.54
C LEU A 292 28.36 13.52 27.76
N GLY A 293 29.39 13.04 28.46
CA GLY A 293 30.02 11.74 28.19
C GLY A 293 31.20 11.74 27.22
N ALA A 294 32.40 11.95 27.76
CA ALA A 294 33.62 11.38 27.19
C ALA A 294 33.54 9.84 27.25
N LEU A 295 34.11 9.17 26.23
CA LEU A 295 34.18 7.72 25.97
C LEU A 295 33.01 7.13 25.17
N THR A 296 33.00 7.30 23.84
CA THR A 296 32.43 6.34 22.84
C THR A 296 32.54 6.88 21.40
N GLY A 297 33.71 7.37 20.98
CA GLY A 297 33.90 7.96 19.64
C GLY A 297 33.83 6.99 18.45
N GLY A 298 33.68 5.69 18.67
CA GLY A 298 33.65 4.67 17.61
C GLY A 298 32.31 3.96 17.38
N LEU A 299 31.32 4.13 18.25
CA LEU A 299 30.07 3.32 18.22
C LEU A 299 28.78 4.14 17.99
N THR A 300 28.84 5.47 18.00
CA THR A 300 27.65 6.33 17.82
C THR A 300 27.50 6.94 16.42
N ALA A 301 28.48 6.78 15.53
CA ALA A 301 28.33 7.20 14.13
C ALA A 301 27.21 6.43 13.42
N TYR A 302 26.98 5.16 13.78
CA TYR A 302 25.91 4.34 13.19
C TYR A 302 24.49 4.80 13.56
N GLY A 303 24.32 5.49 14.70
CA GLY A 303 23.05 6.10 15.10
C GLY A 303 22.76 7.43 14.40
N LEU A 304 23.82 8.15 14.01
CA LEU A 304 23.77 9.47 13.36
C LEU A 304 23.31 9.40 11.88
N PHE A 305 23.39 8.23 11.25
CA PHE A 305 22.94 8.00 9.87
C PHE A 305 21.62 7.23 9.78
N LYS A 306 20.96 6.96 10.92
CA LYS A 306 19.65 6.32 10.90
C LYS A 306 18.61 7.36 10.47
N SER A 307 17.92 7.11 9.37
CA SER A 307 16.78 7.93 8.92
C SER A 307 15.80 8.13 10.08
N SER A 308 15.31 9.35 10.27
CA SER A 308 14.33 9.63 11.33
C SER A 308 13.12 8.70 11.19
N PRO A 309 12.51 8.28 12.31
CA PRO A 309 11.34 7.39 12.26
C PRO A 309 10.21 7.97 11.39
N GLU A 310 10.08 9.30 11.35
CA GLU A 310 9.14 10.04 10.51
C GLU A 310 9.46 9.88 9.01
N LEU A 311 10.73 10.03 8.62
CA LEU A 311 11.16 9.84 7.23
C LEU A 311 10.97 8.38 6.79
N ARG A 312 11.15 7.43 7.70
CA ARG A 312 10.87 6.02 7.44
C ARG A 312 9.38 5.78 7.21
N ALA A 313 8.50 6.32 8.06
CA ALA A 313 7.05 6.22 7.90
C ALA A 313 6.57 6.82 6.57
N ILE A 314 7.13 7.96 6.15
CA ILE A 314 6.82 8.58 4.85
C ILE A 314 7.24 7.69 3.68
N ASN A 315 8.41 7.04 3.77
CA ASN A 315 8.85 6.11 2.73
C ASN A 315 7.96 4.86 2.67
N GLU A 316 7.62 4.28 3.83
CA GLU A 316 6.72 3.12 3.91
C GLU A 316 5.32 3.46 3.38
N PHE A 317 4.81 4.66 3.68
CA PHE A 317 3.55 5.17 3.11
C PHE A 317 3.64 5.31 1.58
N ALA A 318 4.70 5.93 1.06
CA ALA A 318 4.88 6.12 -0.38
C ALA A 318 5.00 4.78 -1.14
N GLU A 319 5.71 3.81 -0.56
CA GLU A 319 5.80 2.45 -1.10
C GLU A 319 4.43 1.76 -1.09
N THR A 320 3.66 1.92 -0.01
CA THR A 320 2.30 1.36 0.08
C THR A 320 1.36 1.98 -0.93
N VAL A 321 1.36 3.31 -1.09
CA VAL A 321 0.55 4.01 -2.11
C VAL A 321 0.96 3.61 -3.53
N SER A 322 2.26 3.43 -3.77
CA SER A 322 2.77 2.92 -5.05
C SER A 322 2.22 1.52 -5.35
N SER A 323 2.13 0.66 -4.34
CA SER A 323 1.61 -0.71 -4.48
C SER A 323 0.12 -0.79 -4.82
N PHE A 324 -0.65 0.29 -4.59
CA PHE A 324 -2.07 0.29 -4.92
C PHE A 324 -2.31 0.10 -6.42
N ASP A 325 -1.41 0.59 -7.27
CA ASP A 325 -1.50 0.40 -8.71
C ASP A 325 -0.32 -0.42 -9.23
N PRO A 326 -0.53 -1.68 -9.68
CA PRO A 326 0.53 -2.46 -10.29
C PRO A 326 1.15 -1.79 -11.54
N ALA A 327 0.47 -0.80 -12.16
CA ALA A 327 1.05 0.00 -13.25
C ALA A 327 2.08 1.05 -12.79
N ILE A 328 2.19 1.33 -11.47
CA ILE A 328 3.16 2.25 -10.86
C ILE A 328 4.44 1.50 -10.43
N VAL A 329 4.37 0.17 -10.28
CA VAL A 329 5.46 -0.69 -9.75
C VAL A 329 6.46 -1.16 -10.85
N LEU A 330 6.46 -0.52 -12.03
CA LEU A 330 7.33 -0.87 -13.17
C LEU A 330 8.39 0.19 -13.46
#